data_AF-A0A5C2RRK1-F1
#
_entry.id   AF-A0A5C2RRK1-F1
#
_cell.length_a   1.000
_cell.length_b   1.000
_cell.length_c   1.000
_cell.angle_alpha   90.00
_cell.angle_beta   90.00
_cell.angle_gamma   90.00
#
_symmetry.space_group_name_H-M   'P 1'
#
loop_
_entity.id
_entity.type
_entity.pdbx_description
1 polymer ?
#
loop_
_entity_poly.entity_id
_entity_poly.type
_entity_poly.pdbx_seq_one_letter_code
_entity_poly.pdbx_strand_id
1 'polypeptide(L)'
;FKAGRLVLMRNTAIEKSLNRKMRARYLGPYVVVSRNRGGAYIVAELNGAVFDRPVAAFRLIPYLAREDVIPLPPDALDTDEERLREMEQFDGPAEGDDDYALVAERDNGE
;
A
#
# COMPACT_ATOMS: atom_id res chain seq x y z
N PHE A 1 0.02 5.40 -9.66
CA PHE A 1 1.49 5.45 -9.77
C PHE A 1 1.98 4.40 -10.76
N LYS A 2 3.08 4.69 -11.46
CA LYS A 2 3.77 3.72 -12.32
C LYS A 2 4.70 2.86 -11.46
N ALA A 3 5.09 1.69 -11.97
CA ALA A 3 6.13 0.87 -11.38
C ALA A 3 7.42 1.69 -11.16
N GLY A 4 8.13 1.46 -10.07
CA GLY A 4 9.34 2.18 -9.67
C GLY A 4 9.10 3.56 -9.03
N ARG A 5 7.85 4.04 -8.95
CA ARG A 5 7.55 5.31 -8.26
C ARG A 5 7.59 5.11 -6.75
N LEU A 6 8.19 6.09 -6.05
CA LEU A 6 8.15 6.14 -4.59
C LEU A 6 6.83 6.72 -4.08
N VAL A 7 6.29 6.09 -3.03
CA VAL A 7 5.03 6.45 -2.39
C VAL A 7 5.15 6.42 -0.87
N LEU A 8 4.33 7.21 -0.19
CA LEU A 8 4.11 7.11 1.24
C LEU A 8 2.75 6.47 1.49
N MET A 9 2.66 5.65 2.54
CA MET A 9 1.41 5.03 2.96
C MET A 9 0.84 5.74 4.18
N ARG A 10 -0.45 6.08 4.14
CA ARG A 10 -1.19 6.65 5.26
C ARG A 10 -1.39 5.59 6.35
N ASN A 11 -1.02 5.93 7.58
CA ASN A 11 -1.21 5.08 8.75
C ASN A 11 -2.63 5.23 9.32
N THR A 12 -3.60 4.61 8.64
CA THR A 12 -5.03 4.71 8.95
C THR A 12 -5.39 4.24 10.36
N ALA A 13 -4.71 3.20 10.86
CA ALA A 13 -4.91 2.70 12.23
C ALA A 13 -4.58 3.77 13.30
N ILE A 14 -3.51 4.53 13.10
CA ILE A 14 -3.12 5.61 14.03
C ILE A 14 -4.02 6.83 13.89
N GLU A 15 -4.55 7.11 12.71
CA GLU A 15 -5.42 8.27 12.56
C GLU A 15 -6.71 8.18 13.35
N LYS A 16 -7.19 6.97 13.62
CA LYS A 16 -8.38 6.73 14.46
C LYS A 16 -8.06 6.72 15.96
N SER A 17 -6.79 6.74 16.36
CA SER A 17 -6.41 6.63 17.76
C SER A 17 -6.42 7.98 18.49
N LEU A 18 -6.69 7.93 19.80
CA LEU A 18 -6.63 9.09 20.70
C LEU A 18 -5.19 9.62 20.89
N ASN A 19 -4.18 8.77 20.67
CA ASN A 19 -2.76 9.12 20.82
C ASN A 19 -2.07 9.50 19.49
N ARG A 20 -2.83 9.80 18.43
CA ARG A 20 -2.31 10.04 17.07
C ARG A 20 -1.25 11.14 16.96
N LYS A 21 -1.29 12.14 17.85
CA LYS A 21 -0.47 13.37 17.75
C LYS A 21 1.04 13.08 17.77
N MET A 22 1.46 12.03 18.47
CA MET A 22 2.87 11.67 18.65
C MET A 22 3.34 10.54 17.73
N ARG A 23 2.50 10.09 16.79
CA ARG A 23 2.77 8.94 15.93
C ARG A 23 2.95 9.39 14.48
N ALA A 24 3.70 8.61 13.72
CA ALA A 24 3.92 8.87 12.30
C ALA A 24 2.60 8.76 11.53
N ARG A 25 2.23 9.84 10.82
CA ARG A 25 1.03 9.89 9.96
C ARG A 25 1.22 9.09 8.66
N TYR A 26 2.44 9.10 8.14
CA TYR A 26 2.81 8.41 6.91
C TYR A 26 3.96 7.44 7.20
N LEU A 27 3.88 6.27 6.60
CA LEU A 27 4.88 5.21 6.63
C LEU A 27 5.62 5.16 5.29
N GLY A 28 6.82 4.58 5.31
CA GLY A 28 7.66 4.46 4.12
C GLY A 28 8.35 5.77 3.76
N PRO A 29 9.26 5.72 2.79
CA PRO A 29 8.88 5.50 1.39
C PRO A 29 8.87 4.03 0.97
N TYR A 30 7.89 3.68 0.13
CA TYR A 30 7.74 2.39 -0.54
C TYR A 30 7.90 2.56 -2.05
N VAL A 31 8.29 1.50 -2.75
CA VAL A 31 8.31 1.45 -4.21
C VAL A 31 7.05 0.76 -4.72
N VAL A 32 6.46 1.31 -5.78
CA VAL A 32 5.34 0.67 -6.47
C VAL A 32 5.90 -0.43 -7.37
N VAL A 33 5.46 -1.66 -7.18
CA VAL A 33 5.84 -2.80 -8.03
C VAL A 33 4.89 -2.86 -9.22
N SER A 34 3.60 -3.02 -8.98
CA SER A 34 2.57 -3.03 -10.01
C SER A 34 1.19 -2.68 -9.41
N ARG A 35 0.13 -2.90 -10.18
CA ARG A 35 -1.25 -2.58 -9.80
C ARG A 35 -2.14 -3.78 -10.11
N ASN A 36 -3.04 -4.11 -9.20
CA ASN A 36 -3.99 -5.20 -9.42
C ASN A 36 -5.21 -4.75 -10.26
N ARG A 37 -6.04 -5.73 -10.64
CA ARG A 37 -7.32 -5.51 -11.36
C ARG A 37 -8.28 -4.57 -10.61
N GLY A 38 -8.28 -4.63 -9.28
CA GLY A 38 -9.09 -3.76 -8.41
C GLY A 38 -8.58 -2.32 -8.26
N GLY A 39 -7.42 -1.98 -8.86
CA GLY A 39 -6.83 -0.63 -8.79
C GLY A 39 -5.99 -0.35 -7.55
N ALA A 40 -5.88 -1.31 -6.62
CA ALA A 40 -4.94 -1.31 -5.50
C ALA A 40 -3.50 -1.56 -5.98
N TYR A 41 -2.54 -1.16 -5.16
CA TYR A 41 -1.13 -1.17 -5.52
C TYR A 41 -0.37 -2.24 -4.77
N ILE A 42 0.44 -2.99 -5.50
CA ILE A 42 1.45 -3.86 -4.91
C ILE A 42 2.66 -2.98 -4.65
N VAL A 43 3.09 -2.92 -3.39
CA VAL A 43 4.20 -2.07 -2.95
C VAL A 43 5.23 -2.90 -2.23
N ALA A 44 6.48 -2.46 -2.31
CA ALA A 44 7.59 -3.07 -1.60
C ALA A 44 8.35 -2.01 -0.79
N GLU A 45 8.98 -2.46 0.30
CA GLU A 45 10.01 -1.70 0.98
C GLU A 45 11.27 -1.56 0.11
N LEU A 46 12.13 -0.60 0.46
CA LEU A 46 13.37 -0.34 -0.31
C LEU A 46 14.40 -1.48 -0.22
N ASN A 47 14.23 -2.39 0.74
CA ASN A 47 15.04 -3.62 0.87
C ASN A 47 14.52 -4.76 -0.03
N GLY A 48 13.44 -4.56 -0.79
CA GLY A 48 12.84 -5.59 -1.63
C GLY A 48 11.63 -6.29 -1.04
N ALA A 49 11.30 -6.05 0.24
CA ALA A 49 10.23 -6.76 0.92
C ALA A 49 8.85 -6.36 0.38
N VAL A 50 8.16 -7.29 -0.27
CA VAL A 50 6.83 -7.07 -0.86
C VAL A 50 5.76 -7.23 0.21
N PHE A 51 4.79 -6.30 0.22
CA PHE A 51 3.62 -6.43 1.09
C PHE A 51 2.79 -7.65 0.68
N ASP A 52 2.32 -8.43 1.65
CA ASP A 52 1.53 -9.65 1.38
C ASP A 52 0.19 -9.37 0.68
N ARG A 53 -0.36 -8.16 0.79
CA ARG A 53 -1.60 -7.77 0.12
C ARG A 53 -1.47 -6.45 -0.65
N PRO A 54 -2.19 -6.28 -1.77
CA PRO A 54 -2.31 -5.00 -2.44
C PRO A 54 -2.88 -3.92 -1.50
N VAL A 55 -2.31 -2.72 -1.54
CA VAL A 55 -2.68 -1.59 -0.70
C VAL A 55 -3.67 -0.69 -1.41
N ALA A 56 -4.72 -0.27 -0.70
CA ALA A 56 -5.77 0.57 -1.26
C ALA A 56 -5.22 1.90 -1.79
N ALA A 57 -5.68 2.31 -2.97
CA ALA A 57 -5.12 3.47 -3.69
C ALA A 57 -5.22 4.78 -2.89
N PHE A 58 -6.29 4.97 -2.10
CA PHE A 58 -6.48 6.18 -1.29
C PHE A 58 -5.52 6.30 -0.11
N ARG A 59 -4.84 5.21 0.28
CA ARG A 59 -3.80 5.22 1.33
C ARG A 59 -2.45 5.70 0.81
N LEU A 60 -2.25 5.70 -0.51
CA LEU A 60 -0.95 6.01 -1.10
C LEU A 60 -0.91 7.45 -1.62
N ILE A 61 0.13 8.18 -1.20
CA ILE A 61 0.45 9.52 -1.72
C ILE A 61 1.84 9.50 -2.36
N PRO A 62 2.13 10.35 -3.36
CA PRO A 62 3.45 10.39 -3.96
C PRO A 62 4.51 10.82 -2.93
N TYR A 63 5.63 10.12 -2.91
CA TYR A 63 6.82 10.59 -2.20
C TYR A 63 7.59 11.54 -3.11
N LEU A 64 7.77 12.79 -2.67
CA LEU A 64 8.55 13.79 -3.42
C LEU A 64 10.04 13.62 -3.09
N ALA A 65 10.66 12.65 -3.77
CA ALA A 65 12.10 12.45 -3.68
C ALA A 65 12.86 13.60 -4.35
N ARG A 66 14.13 13.78 -3.94
CA ARG A 66 15.05 14.74 -4.57
C ARG A 66 15.43 14.31 -5.99
N GLU A 67 15.41 13.02 -6.26
CA GLU A 67 15.66 12.39 -7.56
C GLU A 67 14.50 11.43 -7.89
N ASP A 68 14.10 11.37 -9.17
CA ASP A 68 12.80 10.80 -9.57
C ASP A 68 12.72 9.27 -9.57
N VAL A 69 13.85 8.55 -9.60
CA VAL A 69 13.88 7.10 -9.84
C VAL A 69 14.93 6.43 -8.97
N ILE A 70 14.49 5.51 -8.11
CA ILE A 70 15.36 4.47 -7.56
C ILE A 70 15.17 3.25 -8.47
N PRO A 71 16.19 2.82 -9.24
CA PRO A 71 16.09 1.59 -10.01
C PRO A 71 15.92 0.44 -9.03
N LEU A 72 14.79 -0.25 -9.10
CA LEU A 72 14.58 -1.50 -8.40
C LEU A 72 15.21 -2.61 -9.26
N PRO A 73 16.27 -3.28 -8.80
CA PRO A 73 16.84 -4.39 -9.53
C PRO A 73 15.77 -5.46 -9.80
N PRO A 74 15.77 -6.12 -10.98
CA PRO A 74 14.78 -7.14 -11.31
C PRO A 74 14.71 -8.30 -10.30
N ASP A 75 15.83 -8.56 -9.63
CA ASP A 75 16.07 -9.60 -8.63
C ASP A 75 16.02 -9.08 -7.19
N ALA A 76 15.64 -7.81 -6.98
CA ALA A 76 15.62 -7.23 -5.63
C ALA A 76 14.38 -7.61 -4.82
N LEU A 77 13.31 -8.10 -5.45
CA LEU A 77 12.09 -8.45 -4.72
C LEU A 77 12.26 -9.79 -3.98
N ASP A 78 11.76 -9.85 -2.75
CA ASP A 78 11.76 -11.07 -1.92
C ASP A 78 10.60 -12.03 -2.25
N THR A 79 9.96 -11.84 -3.40
CA THR A 79 8.75 -12.52 -3.85
C THR A 79 8.93 -12.98 -5.30
N ASP A 80 8.42 -14.17 -5.61
CA ASP A 80 8.46 -14.72 -6.96
C ASP A 80 7.40 -14.11 -7.90
N GLU A 81 7.59 -14.32 -9.21
CA GLU A 81 6.67 -13.81 -10.23
C GLU A 81 5.26 -14.41 -10.14
N GLU A 82 5.12 -15.64 -9.65
CA GLU A 82 3.82 -16.31 -9.56
C GLU A 82 2.96 -15.61 -8.52
N ARG A 83 3.52 -15.36 -7.34
CA ARG A 83 2.87 -14.60 -6.27
C ARG A 83 2.52 -13.18 -6.71
N LEU A 84 3.39 -12.50 -7.45
CA LEU A 84 3.07 -11.18 -8.01
C LEU A 84 1.86 -11.24 -8.96
N ARG A 85 1.81 -12.25 -9.84
CA ARG A 85 0.67 -12.44 -10.76
C ARG A 85 -0.63 -12.74 -10.02
N GLU A 86 -0.57 -13.49 -8.92
CA GLU A 86 -1.74 -13.72 -8.06
C GLU A 86 -2.24 -12.39 -7.48
N MET A 87 -1.34 -11.57 -6.93
CA MET A 87 -1.69 -10.26 -6.38
C MET A 87 -2.26 -9.32 -7.45
N GLU A 88 -1.73 -9.37 -8.68
CA GLU A 88 -2.23 -8.57 -9.80
C GLU A 88 -3.65 -8.96 -10.22
N GLN A 89 -3.97 -10.25 -10.12
CA GLN A 89 -5.28 -10.79 -10.48
C GLN A 89 -6.30 -10.68 -9.35
N PHE A 90 -5.83 -10.56 -8.10
CA PHE A 90 -6.67 -10.41 -6.92
C PHE A 90 -7.57 -9.18 -7.02
N ASP A 91 -8.88 -9.38 -6.87
CA ASP A 91 -9.93 -8.37 -6.91
C ASP A 91 -10.68 -8.22 -5.58
N GLY A 92 -10.23 -8.93 -4.54
CA GLY A 92 -10.77 -8.82 -3.19
C GLY A 92 -10.34 -7.54 -2.45
N PRO A 93 -10.70 -7.42 -1.15
CA PRO A 93 -10.46 -6.21 -0.38
C PRO A 93 -8.96 -5.94 -0.24
N ALA A 94 -8.58 -4.72 -0.60
CA ALA A 94 -7.21 -4.25 -0.43
C ALA A 94 -6.91 -4.00 1.05
N GLU A 95 -5.63 -3.97 1.37
CA GLU A 95 -5.20 -3.61 2.72
C GLU A 95 -5.63 -2.17 3.04
N GLY A 96 -6.43 -2.03 4.11
CA GLY A 96 -7.02 -0.77 4.54
C GLY A 96 -8.44 -0.51 4.06
N ASP A 97 -9.05 -1.43 3.30
CA ASP A 97 -10.49 -1.38 3.01
C ASP A 97 -11.34 -1.82 4.23
N ASP A 98 -10.77 -2.67 5.09
CA ASP A 98 -11.32 -3.13 6.37
C ASP A 98 -11.60 -1.99 7.36
N ASP A 99 -10.84 -0.91 7.27
CA ASP A 99 -11.06 0.32 8.02
C ASP A 99 -12.44 0.96 7.79
N TYR A 100 -13.10 0.70 6.65
CA TYR A 100 -14.43 1.22 6.33
C TYR A 100 -15.54 0.18 6.49
N ALA A 101 -15.24 -1.11 6.31
CA ALA A 101 -16.20 -2.19 6.52
C ALA A 101 -16.75 -2.21 7.97
N LEU A 102 -15.89 -1.96 8.96
CA LEU A 102 -16.28 -1.85 10.38
C LEU A 102 -17.16 -0.63 10.70
N VAL A 103 -17.22 0.36 9.82
CA VAL A 103 -18.03 1.58 9.98
C VAL A 103 -19.41 1.36 9.35
N ALA A 104 -19.46 0.71 8.19
CA ALA A 104 -20.70 0.40 7.48
C ALA A 104 -21.61 -0.59 8.23
N GLU A 105 -21.04 -1.55 8.97
CA GLU A 105 -21.86 -2.48 9.78
C GLU A 105 -22.46 -1.84 11.04
N ARG A 106 -21.97 -0.68 11.47
CA ARG A 106 -22.52 0.06 12.63
C ARG A 106 -23.71 0.94 12.26
N ASP A 107 -23.85 1.32 11.00
CA ASP A 107 -24.94 2.18 10.50
C ASP A 107 -26.16 1.40 10.02
N ASN A 108 -26.11 0.06 9.96
CA ASN A 108 -27.24 -0.80 9.56
C ASN A 108 -28.08 -1.31 10.74
N GLY A 109 -27.91 -0.73 11.92
CA GLY A 109 -28.65 -1.07 13.13
C GLY A 109 -29.42 0.12 13.69
N GLU A 110 -30.46 0.56 12.98
CA GLU A 110 -31.55 1.37 13.54
C GLU A 110 -32.90 0.91 12.98
#